data_AF-A0A8H7ZMK5-F1
#
_entry.id   AF-A0A8H7ZMK5-F1
#
_cell.length_a   1.000
_cell.length_b   1.000
_cell.length_c   1.000
_cell.angle_alpha   90.00
_cell.angle_beta   90.00
_cell.angle_gamma   90.00
#
_symmetry.space_group_name_H-M   'P 1'
#
loop_
_entity.id
_entity.type
_entity.pdbx_description
1 polymer ?
#
loop_
_entity_poly.entity_id
_entity_poly.type
_entity_poly.pdbx_seq_one_letter_code
_entity_poly.pdbx_strand_id
1 'polypeptide(L)'
;MRSCPSALSSVERFIIRRTDCRYRPPCSFNKRQTDFPDLKAYNDYLEEVEDITFNLVNGVDVEDTEARIQRFARENRELIAANSIREVGIARSLASHKPTKRRRHSRLTWNTLCAQANEQRLIGLRGEQEKLEKKLQHEAYLRAIEEEKAMLRAEKEEIISEMVRLPSSLVPWLARLALRPGHLCGYKIAGVLRQVCKGDRAVHHLETV
;
A
#
# COMPACT_ATOMS: atom_id res chain seq x y z
N MET A 1 -62.18 3.49 -5.90
CA MET A 1 -62.46 4.50 -6.95
C MET A 1 -61.21 5.35 -7.11
N ARG A 2 -60.44 5.19 -8.20
CA ARG A 2 -59.24 6.02 -8.43
C ARG A 2 -59.72 7.33 -9.04
N SER A 3 -59.56 8.42 -8.29
CA SER A 3 -59.91 9.78 -8.73
C SER A 3 -59.21 10.09 -10.05
N CYS A 4 -59.99 10.51 -11.05
CA CYS A 4 -59.47 11.06 -12.30
C CYS A 4 -58.62 12.30 -11.99
N PRO A 5 -57.41 12.47 -12.59
CA PRO A 5 -56.62 13.66 -12.35
C PRO A 5 -57.34 14.88 -12.90
N SER A 6 -57.52 15.87 -12.02
CA SER A 6 -58.02 17.20 -12.30
C SER A 6 -57.30 17.83 -13.49
N ALA A 7 -58.05 18.56 -14.32
CA ALA A 7 -57.54 19.30 -15.46
C ALA A 7 -56.28 20.10 -15.08
N LEU A 8 -55.15 19.77 -15.71
CA LEU A 8 -53.84 20.37 -15.48
C LEU A 8 -53.92 21.90 -15.37
N SER A 9 -53.22 22.48 -14.40
CA SER A 9 -53.22 23.93 -14.20
C SER A 9 -52.82 24.67 -15.48
N SER A 10 -53.26 25.93 -15.65
CA SER A 10 -52.88 26.73 -16.83
C SER A 10 -51.36 26.86 -16.96
N VAL A 11 -50.65 26.87 -15.83
CA VAL A 11 -49.19 26.88 -15.73
C VAL A 11 -48.58 25.54 -16.15
N GLU A 12 -49.11 24.40 -15.69
CA GLU A 12 -48.67 23.08 -16.19
C GLU A 12 -48.91 22.92 -17.69
N ARG A 13 -50.06 23.37 -18.20
CA ARG A 13 -50.34 23.33 -19.64
C ARG A 13 -49.37 24.18 -20.45
N PHE A 14 -48.95 25.32 -19.90
CA PHE A 14 -47.94 26.19 -20.50
C PHE A 14 -46.54 25.57 -20.43
N ILE A 15 -46.17 24.96 -19.30
CA ILE A 15 -44.89 24.27 -19.11
C ILE A 15 -44.80 23.04 -20.02
N ILE A 16 -45.84 22.20 -20.06
CA ILE A 16 -45.91 21.00 -20.91
C ILE A 16 -45.82 21.39 -22.38
N ARG A 17 -46.58 22.41 -22.81
CA ARG A 17 -46.48 22.93 -24.19
C ARG A 17 -45.06 23.43 -24.48
N ARG A 18 -44.44 24.20 -23.57
CA ARG A 18 -43.05 24.65 -23.71
C ARG A 18 -42.05 23.50 -23.76
N THR A 19 -42.24 22.44 -22.98
CA THR A 19 -41.34 21.28 -22.97
C THR A 19 -41.54 20.43 -24.22
N ASP A 20 -42.78 20.20 -24.67
CA ASP A 20 -43.08 19.44 -25.88
C ASP A 20 -42.50 20.13 -27.13
N CYS A 21 -42.62 21.46 -27.22
CA CYS A 21 -41.98 22.27 -28.27
C CYS A 21 -40.45 22.25 -28.22
N ARG A 22 -39.82 21.89 -27.09
CA ARG A 22 -38.36 21.74 -26.96
C ARG A 22 -37.86 20.33 -27.23
N TYR A 23 -38.70 19.31 -27.14
CA TYR A 23 -38.31 17.91 -27.41
C TYR A 23 -38.67 17.45 -28.83
N ARG A 24 -39.72 18.03 -29.44
CA ARG A 24 -40.27 17.59 -30.73
C ARG A 24 -39.46 18.05 -31.96
N PRO A 25 -39.01 19.31 -32.10
CA PRO A 25 -38.13 19.72 -33.20
C PRO A 25 -36.75 19.04 -33.17
N PRO A 26 -35.97 19.03 -32.07
CA PRO A 26 -34.61 18.51 -32.12
C PRO A 26 -34.51 17.00 -32.39
N CYS A 27 -35.57 16.22 -32.14
CA CYS A 27 -35.62 14.82 -32.59
C CYS A 27 -35.69 14.68 -34.12
N SER A 28 -36.25 15.68 -34.82
CA SER A 28 -36.39 15.71 -36.27
C SER A 28 -35.24 16.45 -36.97
N PHE A 29 -34.54 17.32 -36.24
CA PHE A 29 -33.45 18.19 -36.71
C PHE A 29 -32.07 17.72 -36.22
N ASN A 30 -31.67 16.48 -36.53
CA ASN A 30 -30.40 15.90 -36.05
C ASN A 30 -29.26 15.96 -37.10
N LYS A 31 -29.10 17.09 -37.80
CA LYS A 31 -27.95 17.35 -38.69
C LYS A 31 -26.78 17.95 -37.91
N ARG A 32 -25.56 17.53 -38.21
CA ARG A 32 -24.33 18.05 -37.62
C ARG A 32 -23.64 19.00 -38.60
N GLN A 33 -22.76 19.84 -38.08
CA GLN A 33 -21.94 20.75 -38.89
C GLN A 33 -21.17 20.02 -40.01
N THR A 34 -20.77 18.76 -39.80
CA THR A 34 -20.08 17.93 -40.80
C THR A 34 -20.93 17.52 -42.01
N ASP A 35 -22.25 17.66 -41.90
CA ASP A 35 -23.21 17.27 -42.94
C ASP A 35 -23.46 18.42 -43.93
N PHE A 36 -22.87 19.60 -43.68
CA PHE A 36 -22.99 20.79 -44.51
C PHE A 36 -21.67 21.09 -45.24
N PRO A 37 -21.73 21.58 -46.49
CA PRO A 37 -20.55 21.92 -47.25
C PRO A 37 -19.85 23.20 -46.76
N ASP A 38 -20.58 24.09 -46.08
CA ASP A 38 -20.07 25.38 -45.61
C ASP A 38 -20.63 25.74 -44.23
N LEU A 39 -19.87 26.54 -43.48
CA LEU A 39 -20.25 27.03 -42.15
C LEU A 39 -21.47 27.96 -42.23
N LYS A 40 -21.57 28.74 -43.30
CA LYS A 40 -22.72 29.64 -43.51
C LYS A 40 -24.02 28.86 -43.64
N ALA A 41 -24.03 27.81 -44.45
CA ALA A 41 -25.19 26.93 -44.62
C ALA A 41 -25.60 26.24 -43.30
N TYR A 42 -24.64 25.94 -42.42
CA TYR A 42 -24.94 25.41 -41.08
C TYR A 42 -25.56 26.47 -40.17
N ASN A 43 -25.09 27.71 -40.21
CA ASN A 43 -25.66 28.81 -39.43
C ASN A 43 -27.07 29.17 -39.91
N ASP A 44 -27.28 29.24 -41.23
CA ASP A 44 -28.61 29.49 -41.83
C ASP A 44 -29.60 28.38 -41.39
N TYR A 45 -29.15 27.12 -41.33
CA TYR A 45 -29.94 26.00 -40.80
C TYR A 45 -30.26 26.14 -39.30
N LEU A 46 -29.32 26.61 -38.47
CA LEU A 46 -29.58 26.84 -37.05
C LEU A 46 -30.59 27.97 -36.84
N GLU A 47 -30.51 29.04 -37.63
CA GLU A 47 -31.46 30.15 -37.61
C GLU A 47 -32.88 29.67 -37.99
N GLU A 48 -33.01 28.85 -39.05
CA GLU A 48 -34.29 28.23 -39.43
C GLU A 48 -34.88 27.34 -38.31
N VAL A 49 -34.04 26.57 -37.61
CA VAL A 49 -34.47 25.73 -36.48
C VAL A 49 -34.93 26.57 -35.28
N GLU A 50 -34.24 27.68 -35.01
CA GLU A 50 -34.61 28.63 -33.96
C GLU A 50 -35.94 29.32 -34.27
N ASP A 51 -36.15 29.75 -35.51
CA ASP A 51 -37.40 30.35 -35.99
C ASP A 51 -38.58 29.38 -35.86
N ILE A 52 -38.40 28.13 -36.30
CA ILE A 52 -39.40 27.06 -36.15
C ILE A 52 -39.72 26.85 -34.67
N THR A 53 -38.71 26.82 -33.81
CA THR A 53 -38.90 26.62 -32.37
C THR A 53 -39.59 27.81 -31.71
N PHE A 54 -39.26 29.03 -32.13
CA PHE A 54 -39.86 30.27 -31.65
C PHE A 54 -41.35 30.35 -32.02
N ASN A 55 -41.69 30.03 -33.27
CA ASN A 55 -43.07 29.98 -33.76
C ASN A 55 -43.91 28.94 -33.00
N LEU A 56 -43.35 27.75 -32.75
CA LEU A 56 -44.01 26.71 -31.96
C LEU A 56 -44.23 27.10 -30.48
N VAL A 57 -43.27 27.78 -29.85
CA VAL A 57 -43.37 28.20 -28.44
C VAL A 57 -44.39 29.33 -28.27
N ASN A 58 -44.45 30.26 -29.23
CA ASN A 58 -45.36 31.41 -29.18
C ASN A 58 -46.72 31.14 -29.82
N GLY A 59 -46.88 29.99 -30.50
CA GLY A 59 -48.13 29.60 -31.15
C GLY A 59 -48.46 30.45 -32.38
N VAL A 60 -47.45 30.99 -33.06
CA VAL A 60 -47.60 31.79 -34.28
C VAL A 60 -47.41 30.87 -35.49
N ASP A 61 -48.37 30.84 -36.42
CA ASP A 61 -48.34 30.04 -37.66
C ASP A 61 -47.91 28.57 -37.47
N VAL A 62 -48.58 27.89 -36.53
CA VAL A 62 -48.29 26.50 -36.16
C VAL A 62 -48.50 25.54 -37.33
N GLU A 63 -49.48 25.78 -38.21
CA GLU A 63 -49.79 24.90 -39.34
C GLU A 63 -48.69 24.92 -40.40
N ASP A 64 -48.21 26.11 -40.79
CA ASP A 64 -47.13 26.26 -41.76
C ASP A 64 -45.80 25.74 -41.21
N THR A 65 -45.56 25.95 -39.91
CA THR A 65 -44.38 25.46 -39.21
C THR A 65 -44.38 23.93 -39.15
N GLU A 66 -45.52 23.30 -38.86
CA GLU A 66 -45.66 21.84 -38.85
C GLU A 66 -45.51 21.25 -40.27
N ALA A 67 -46.03 21.92 -41.30
CA ALA A 67 -45.84 21.50 -42.69
C ALA A 67 -44.36 21.53 -43.11
N ARG A 68 -43.61 22.54 -42.68
CA ARG A 68 -42.15 22.64 -42.87
C ARG A 68 -41.41 21.50 -42.14
N ILE A 69 -41.78 21.22 -40.90
CA ILE A 69 -41.22 20.11 -40.12
C ILE A 69 -41.49 18.77 -40.82
N GLN A 70 -42.70 18.55 -41.33
CA GLN A 70 -43.05 17.29 -42.02
C GLN A 70 -42.27 17.10 -43.32
N ARG A 71 -42.04 18.18 -44.08
CA ARG A 71 -41.16 18.13 -45.26
C ARG A 71 -39.73 17.77 -44.87
N PHE A 72 -39.19 18.44 -43.86
CA PHE A 72 -37.84 18.18 -43.38
C PHE A 72 -37.69 16.75 -42.84
N ALA A 73 -38.66 16.26 -42.06
CA ALA A 73 -38.66 14.90 -41.53
C ALA A 73 -38.73 13.84 -42.65
N ARG A 74 -39.40 14.15 -43.77
CA ARG A 74 -39.49 13.25 -44.93
C ARG A 74 -38.18 13.17 -45.69
N GLU A 75 -37.56 14.32 -45.94
CA GLU A 75 -36.30 14.46 -46.68
C GLU A 75 -35.11 13.91 -45.86
N ASN A 76 -35.15 14.02 -44.52
CA ASN A 76 -34.02 13.67 -43.65
C ASN A 76 -34.20 12.36 -42.86
N ARG A 77 -35.24 11.57 -43.17
CA ARG A 77 -35.56 10.31 -42.46
C ARG A 77 -34.37 9.35 -42.40
N GLU A 78 -33.65 9.23 -43.51
CA GLU A 78 -32.50 8.34 -43.64
C GLU A 78 -31.31 8.80 -42.79
N LEU A 79 -31.06 10.12 -42.74
CA LEU A 79 -30.01 10.72 -41.91
C LEU A 79 -30.32 10.57 -40.42
N ILE A 80 -31.59 10.76 -40.01
CA ILE A 80 -32.03 10.58 -38.63
C ILE A 80 -31.82 9.12 -38.18
N ALA A 81 -32.16 8.15 -39.04
CA ALA A 81 -31.96 6.74 -38.74
C ALA A 81 -30.46 6.39 -38.58
N ALA A 82 -29.60 6.88 -39.49
CA ALA A 82 -28.16 6.67 -39.44
C ALA A 82 -27.52 7.27 -38.17
N ASN A 83 -27.90 8.50 -37.80
CA ASN A 83 -27.39 9.18 -36.62
C ASN A 83 -27.87 8.51 -35.32
N SER A 84 -29.13 8.06 -35.26
CA SER A 84 -29.66 7.32 -34.12
C SER A 84 -28.91 6.00 -33.87
N ILE A 85 -28.64 5.22 -34.92
CA ILE A 85 -27.87 3.98 -34.82
C ILE A 85 -26.46 4.25 -34.29
N ARG A 86 -25.82 5.32 -34.78
CA ARG A 86 -24.47 5.71 -34.35
C ARG A 86 -24.44 6.13 -32.88
N GLU A 87 -25.42 6.90 -32.42
CA GLU A 87 -25.55 7.31 -31.02
C GLU A 87 -25.77 6.11 -30.09
N VAL A 88 -26.62 5.16 -30.49
CA VAL A 88 -26.82 3.90 -29.75
C VAL A 88 -25.52 3.09 -29.68
N GLY A 89 -24.74 3.06 -30.76
CA GLY A 89 -23.43 2.42 -30.82
C GLY A 89 -22.43 3.05 -29.84
N ILE A 90 -22.32 4.38 -29.84
CA ILE A 90 -21.43 5.13 -28.93
C ILE A 90 -21.84 4.91 -27.47
N ALA A 91 -23.14 5.00 -27.17
CA ALA A 91 -23.68 4.77 -25.82
C ALA A 91 -23.38 3.33 -25.33
N ARG A 92 -23.51 2.32 -26.20
CA ARG A 92 -23.19 0.92 -25.89
C ARG A 92 -21.70 0.71 -25.61
N SER A 93 -20.81 1.32 -26.41
CA SER A 93 -19.37 1.27 -26.20
C SER A 93 -18.96 1.93 -24.87
N LEU A 94 -19.53 3.10 -24.57
CA LEU A 94 -19.32 3.80 -23.30
C LEU A 94 -19.84 2.99 -22.11
N ALA A 95 -20.99 2.33 -22.24
CA ALA A 95 -21.53 1.45 -21.20
C ALA A 95 -20.64 0.22 -20.96
N SER A 96 -20.03 -0.33 -22.01
CA SER A 96 -19.11 -1.47 -21.93
C SER A 96 -17.78 -1.10 -21.26
N HIS A 97 -17.31 0.14 -21.43
CA HIS A 97 -16.10 0.65 -20.78
C HIS A 97 -16.32 1.18 -19.37
N LYS A 98 -17.56 1.30 -18.89
CA LYS A 98 -17.81 1.63 -17.48
C LYS A 98 -17.44 0.42 -16.61
N PRO A 99 -16.44 0.52 -15.72
CA PRO A 99 -16.12 -0.58 -14.83
C PRO A 99 -17.31 -0.85 -13.91
N THR A 100 -17.84 -2.06 -13.96
CA THR A 100 -18.90 -2.52 -13.05
C THR A 100 -18.46 -2.33 -11.60
N LYS A 101 -19.37 -1.85 -10.73
CA LYS A 101 -19.08 -1.62 -9.30
C LYS A 101 -18.44 -2.83 -8.61
N ARG A 102 -18.82 -4.06 -9.03
CA ARG A 102 -18.23 -5.34 -8.60
C ARG A 102 -16.73 -5.46 -8.87
N ARG A 103 -16.21 -5.01 -10.04
CA ARG A 103 -14.77 -5.10 -10.36
C ARG A 103 -13.91 -4.15 -9.52
N ARG A 104 -14.43 -2.99 -9.12
CA ARG A 104 -13.72 -2.05 -8.23
C ARG A 104 -13.59 -2.60 -6.82
N HIS A 105 -14.67 -3.15 -6.27
CA HIS A 105 -14.67 -3.74 -4.93
C HIS A 105 -13.76 -4.97 -4.83
N SER A 106 -13.76 -5.83 -5.87
CA SER A 106 -12.86 -6.98 -5.92
C SER A 106 -11.39 -6.55 -6.04
N ARG A 107 -11.04 -5.53 -6.84
CA ARG A 107 -9.65 -5.02 -6.89
C ARG A 107 -9.17 -4.45 -5.57
N LEU A 108 -10.03 -3.69 -4.86
CA LEU A 108 -9.67 -3.09 -3.58
C LEU A 108 -9.39 -4.18 -2.52
N THR A 109 -10.27 -5.18 -2.43
CA THR A 109 -10.13 -6.30 -1.49
C THR A 109 -8.87 -7.13 -1.76
N TRP A 110 -8.57 -7.42 -3.03
CA TRP A 110 -7.33 -8.11 -3.40
C TRP A 110 -6.08 -7.28 -3.07
N ASN A 111 -6.07 -5.98 -3.38
CA ASN A 111 -4.93 -5.11 -3.05
C ASN A 111 -4.67 -5.06 -1.54
N THR A 112 -5.72 -4.98 -0.72
CA THR A 112 -5.58 -4.99 0.75
C THR A 112 -5.06 -6.33 1.29
N LEU A 113 -5.54 -7.45 0.75
CA LEU A 113 -5.07 -8.78 1.14
C LEU A 113 -3.60 -8.99 0.75
N CYS A 114 -3.21 -8.56 -0.45
CA CYS A 114 -1.81 -8.61 -0.89
C CYS A 114 -0.91 -7.74 -0.02
N ALA A 115 -1.37 -6.55 0.39
CA ALA A 115 -0.61 -5.67 1.28
C ALA A 115 -0.41 -6.30 2.67
N GLN A 116 -1.47 -6.86 3.28
CA GLN A 116 -1.38 -7.56 4.57
C GLN A 116 -0.45 -8.78 4.51
N ALA A 117 -0.51 -9.57 3.44
CA ALA A 117 0.37 -10.71 3.25
C ALA A 117 1.85 -10.28 3.13
N ASN A 118 2.11 -9.16 2.46
CA ASN A 118 3.47 -8.63 2.35
C ASN A 118 3.99 -8.13 3.70
N GLU A 119 3.16 -7.44 4.48
CA GLU A 119 3.50 -6.96 5.81
C GLU A 119 3.85 -8.12 6.77
N GLN A 120 3.08 -9.21 6.75
CA GLN A 120 3.37 -10.41 7.54
C GLN A 120 4.73 -11.03 7.19
N ARG A 121 5.11 -11.05 5.90
CA ARG A 121 6.43 -11.55 5.47
C ARG A 121 7.56 -10.69 6.02
N LEU A 122 7.40 -9.36 5.98
CA LEU A 122 8.40 -8.43 6.52
C LEU A 122 8.57 -8.59 8.04
N ILE A 123 7.47 -8.80 8.77
CA ILE A 123 7.50 -9.10 10.21
C ILE A 123 8.26 -10.41 10.46
N GLY A 124 8.01 -11.44 9.66
CA GLY A 124 8.72 -12.73 9.74
C GLY A 124 10.23 -12.57 9.55
N LEU A 125 10.66 -11.90 8.47
CA LEU A 125 12.07 -11.65 8.17
C LEU A 125 12.76 -10.83 9.28
N ARG A 126 12.09 -9.80 9.80
CA ARG A 126 12.60 -9.00 10.92
C ARG A 126 12.81 -9.86 12.16
N GLY A 127 11.84 -10.71 12.49
CA GLY A 127 11.95 -11.63 13.62
C GLY A 127 13.07 -12.65 13.47
N GLU A 128 13.37 -13.10 12.24
CA GLU A 128 14.51 -13.97 11.97
C GLU A 128 15.85 -13.24 12.14
N GLN A 129 15.94 -12.00 11.66
CA GLN A 129 17.12 -11.16 11.87
C GLN A 129 17.39 -10.91 13.35
N GLU A 130 16.37 -10.54 14.13
CA GLU A 130 16.52 -10.34 15.58
C GLU A 130 16.99 -11.61 16.31
N LYS A 131 16.52 -12.79 15.88
CA LYS A 131 17.00 -14.07 16.44
C LYS A 131 18.47 -14.31 16.11
N LEU A 132 18.89 -14.02 14.89
CA LEU A 132 20.29 -14.14 14.46
C LEU A 132 21.19 -13.16 15.22
N GLU A 133 20.75 -11.91 15.38
CA GLU A 133 21.47 -10.91 16.16
C GLU A 133 21.64 -11.35 17.62
N LYS A 134 20.57 -11.85 18.26
CA LYS A 134 20.65 -12.37 19.62
C LYS A 134 21.59 -13.57 19.74
N LYS A 135 21.59 -14.48 18.76
CA LYS A 135 22.54 -15.60 18.71
C LYS A 135 23.98 -15.10 18.58
N LEU A 136 24.23 -14.16 17.68
CA LEU A 136 25.54 -13.56 17.49
C LEU A 136 26.03 -12.83 18.74
N GLN A 137 25.14 -12.07 19.40
CA GLN A 137 25.42 -11.41 20.68
C GLN A 137 25.75 -12.42 21.78
N HIS A 138 25.00 -13.52 21.87
CA HIS A 138 25.26 -14.58 22.83
C HIS A 138 26.61 -15.27 22.56
N GLU A 139 26.91 -15.59 21.31
CA GLU A 139 28.21 -16.15 20.91
C GLU A 139 29.38 -15.20 21.17
N ALA A 140 29.19 -13.89 20.97
CA ALA A 140 30.20 -12.89 21.30
C ALA A 140 30.43 -12.79 22.81
N TYR A 141 29.36 -12.84 23.62
CA TYR A 141 29.45 -12.87 25.07
C TYR A 141 30.21 -14.10 25.58
N LEU A 142 29.92 -15.29 25.04
CA LEU A 142 30.64 -16.51 25.41
C LEU A 142 32.13 -16.41 25.06
N ARG A 143 32.45 -15.89 23.87
CA ARG A 143 33.85 -15.65 23.47
C ARG A 143 34.57 -14.70 24.43
N ALA A 144 33.96 -13.60 24.83
CA ALA A 144 34.55 -12.67 25.78
C ALA A 144 34.88 -13.34 27.13
N ILE A 145 34.00 -14.23 27.62
CA ILE A 145 34.27 -15.01 28.84
C ILE A 145 35.44 -15.97 28.63
N GLU A 146 35.51 -16.64 27.49
CA GLU A 146 36.59 -17.59 27.19
C GLU A 146 37.94 -16.88 27.06
N GLU A 147 37.96 -15.71 26.43
CA GLU A 147 39.13 -14.83 26.34
C GLU A 147 39.57 -14.34 27.72
N GLU A 148 38.65 -13.85 28.55
CA GLU A 148 38.95 -13.44 29.93
C GLU A 148 39.53 -14.61 30.74
N LYS A 149 38.92 -15.79 30.64
CA LYS A 149 39.44 -17.02 31.26
C LYS A 149 40.79 -17.44 30.70
N ALA A 150 41.08 -17.21 29.42
CA ALA A 150 42.37 -17.49 28.80
C ALA A 150 43.44 -16.51 29.31
N MET A 151 43.13 -15.22 29.41
CA MET A 151 44.00 -14.20 29.99
C MET A 151 44.34 -14.52 31.44
N LEU A 152 43.34 -14.86 32.26
CA LEU A 152 43.57 -15.25 33.66
C LEU A 152 44.38 -16.55 33.77
N ARG A 153 44.22 -17.49 32.83
CA ARG A 153 45.05 -18.71 32.77
C ARG A 153 46.50 -18.37 32.40
N ALA A 154 46.72 -17.51 31.40
CA ALA A 154 48.04 -17.06 30.98
C ALA A 154 48.75 -16.25 32.09
N GLU A 155 48.06 -15.31 32.73
CA GLU A 155 48.58 -14.54 33.87
C GLU A 155 48.94 -15.49 35.03
N LYS A 156 48.09 -16.47 35.33
CA LYS A 156 48.40 -17.50 36.34
C LYS A 156 49.64 -18.30 35.97
N GLU A 157 49.80 -18.71 34.72
CA GLU A 157 50.97 -19.45 34.23
C GLU A 157 52.25 -18.61 34.28
N GLU A 158 52.17 -17.32 33.96
CA GLU A 158 53.28 -16.36 34.07
C GLU A 158 53.72 -16.21 35.53
N ILE A 159 52.77 -16.00 36.45
CA ILE A 159 53.05 -15.94 37.89
C ILE A 159 53.70 -17.24 38.38
N ILE A 160 53.18 -18.40 37.97
CA ILE A 160 53.78 -19.70 38.33
C ILE A 160 55.22 -19.81 37.80
N SER A 161 55.46 -19.39 36.55
CA SER A 161 56.78 -19.41 35.92
C SER A 161 57.78 -18.45 36.60
N GLU A 162 57.32 -17.30 37.06
CA GLU A 162 58.12 -16.34 37.84
C GLU A 162 58.43 -16.90 39.24
N MET A 163 57.45 -17.53 39.89
CA MET A 163 57.63 -18.17 41.21
C MET A 163 58.65 -19.31 41.18
N VAL A 164 58.69 -20.12 40.11
CA VAL A 164 59.66 -21.23 39.95
C VAL A 164 61.10 -20.73 39.74
N ARG A 165 61.29 -19.48 39.25
CA ARG A 165 62.61 -18.86 39.05
C ARG A 165 63.19 -18.22 40.32
N LEU A 166 62.40 -18.07 41.39
CA LEU A 166 62.87 -17.55 42.67
C LEU A 166 63.60 -18.64 43.48
N PRO A 167 64.69 -18.31 44.20
CA PRO A 167 65.38 -19.29 45.04
C PRO A 167 64.44 -19.78 46.16
N SER A 168 64.42 -21.10 46.39
CA SER A 168 63.47 -21.80 47.28
C SER A 168 63.40 -21.25 48.72
N SER A 169 64.41 -20.50 49.17
CA SER A 169 64.47 -19.87 50.49
C SER A 169 63.58 -18.61 50.64
N LEU A 170 63.23 -17.93 49.55
CA LEU A 170 62.43 -16.69 49.55
C LEU A 170 60.92 -16.92 49.33
N VAL A 171 60.53 -18.08 48.81
CA VAL A 171 59.13 -18.43 48.48
C VAL A 171 58.20 -18.40 49.71
N PRO A 172 58.57 -18.94 50.89
CA PRO A 172 57.70 -18.90 52.08
C PRO A 172 57.52 -17.50 52.69
N TRP A 173 58.47 -16.58 52.46
CA TRP A 173 58.41 -15.20 52.95
C TRP A 173 57.52 -14.32 52.08
N LEU A 174 57.65 -14.44 50.74
CA LEU A 174 56.80 -13.71 49.78
C LEU A 174 55.34 -14.17 49.80
N ALA A 175 55.08 -15.47 49.95
CA ALA A 175 53.72 -16.00 50.12
C ALA A 175 53.02 -15.42 51.36
N ARG A 176 53.76 -15.11 52.42
CA ARG A 176 53.24 -14.53 53.67
C ARG A 176 52.93 -13.04 53.56
N LEU A 177 53.59 -12.32 52.64
CA LEU A 177 53.33 -10.91 52.33
C LEU A 177 52.11 -10.71 51.42
N ALA A 178 51.88 -11.62 50.47
CA ALA A 178 50.75 -11.56 49.54
C ALA A 178 49.39 -11.86 50.21
N LEU A 179 49.37 -12.43 51.43
CA LEU A 179 48.16 -12.72 52.22
C LEU A 179 47.74 -11.59 53.18
N ARG A 180 48.21 -10.34 53.02
CA ARG A 180 47.70 -9.22 53.84
C ARG A 180 46.27 -8.84 53.43
N PRO A 181 45.34 -8.69 54.39
CA PRO A 181 43.94 -8.42 54.11
C PRO A 181 43.79 -6.95 53.66
N GLY A 182 43.45 -6.75 52.39
CA GLY A 182 43.23 -5.41 51.83
C GLY A 182 43.15 -5.38 50.30
N HIS A 183 43.73 -6.37 49.60
CA HIS A 183 43.55 -6.54 48.16
C HIS A 183 42.63 -7.74 47.88
N LEU A 184 41.66 -7.55 46.98
CA LEU A 184 40.64 -8.52 46.53
C LEU A 184 41.22 -9.81 45.87
N CYS A 185 42.52 -10.07 46.01
CA CYS A 185 43.25 -11.20 45.43
C CYS A 185 43.54 -12.34 46.43
N GLY A 186 42.96 -12.33 47.64
CA GLY A 186 43.19 -13.39 48.64
C GLY A 186 42.67 -14.78 48.26
N TYR A 187 41.54 -14.84 47.53
CA TYR A 187 40.96 -16.12 47.09
C TYR A 187 41.71 -16.77 45.92
N LYS A 188 42.40 -15.98 45.09
CA LYS A 188 43.13 -16.48 43.91
C LYS A 188 44.42 -17.22 44.29
N ILE A 189 45.15 -16.75 45.32
CA ILE A 189 46.42 -17.35 45.77
C ILE A 189 46.21 -18.65 46.56
N ALA A 190 45.15 -18.70 47.38
CA ALA A 190 44.83 -19.89 48.21
C ALA A 190 44.42 -21.13 47.37
N GLY A 191 43.92 -20.92 46.15
CA GLY A 191 43.62 -22.01 45.21
C GLY A 191 44.88 -22.62 44.58
N VAL A 192 45.85 -21.79 44.20
CA VAL A 192 47.12 -22.22 43.59
C VAL A 192 47.99 -22.98 44.58
N LEU A 193 48.12 -22.50 45.82
CA LEU A 193 48.84 -23.20 46.89
C LEU A 193 48.24 -24.59 47.21
N ARG A 194 46.92 -24.75 47.10
CA ARG A 194 46.25 -26.04 47.34
C ARG A 194 46.50 -27.06 46.24
N GLN A 195 46.68 -26.61 45.00
CA GLN A 195 46.97 -27.46 43.84
C GLN A 195 48.42 -27.97 43.89
N VAL A 196 49.38 -27.08 44.22
CA VAL A 196 50.80 -27.41 44.37
C VAL A 196 51.00 -28.39 45.54
N CYS A 197 50.42 -28.12 46.72
CA CYS A 197 50.52 -29.02 47.87
C CYS A 197 49.79 -30.37 47.73
N LYS A 198 48.92 -30.53 46.72
CA LYS A 198 48.33 -31.84 46.35
C LYS A 198 49.23 -32.63 45.40
N GLY A 199 49.95 -31.94 44.51
CA GLY A 199 51.00 -32.54 43.69
C GLY A 199 52.11 -33.14 44.54
N ASP A 200 52.64 -32.37 45.51
CA ASP A 200 53.74 -32.83 46.36
C ASP A 200 53.36 -34.00 47.27
N ARG A 201 52.09 -34.09 47.70
CA ARG A 201 51.60 -35.23 48.50
C ARG A 201 51.40 -36.51 47.68
N ALA A 202 51.10 -36.40 46.39
CA ALA A 202 51.01 -37.54 45.49
C ALA A 202 52.40 -38.10 45.12
N VAL A 203 53.41 -37.23 45.03
CA VAL A 203 54.81 -37.62 44.78
C VAL A 203 55.40 -38.33 46.01
N HIS A 204 55.16 -37.82 47.23
CA HIS A 204 55.65 -38.49 48.45
C HIS A 204 55.00 -39.84 48.76
N HIS A 205 53.78 -40.11 48.28
CA HIS A 205 53.10 -41.40 48.51
C HIS A 205 53.52 -42.49 47.52
N LEU A 206 54.20 -42.13 46.42
CA LEU A 206 54.78 -43.05 45.44
C LEU A 206 56.26 -43.39 45.71
N GLU A 207 56.93 -42.65 46.60
CA GLU A 207 58.31 -42.91 47.01
C GLU A 207 58.44 -43.71 48.33
N THR A 208 57.33 -44.17 48.91
CA THR A 208 57.31 -44.98 50.16
C THR A 208 56.51 -46.29 50.08
N VAL A 209 56.42 -46.90 48.90
CA VAL A 209 55.99 -48.31 48.74
C VAL A 209 57.04 -49.08 47.94
#